data_AF-A0A1V4WCN9-F1
#
_entry.id   AF-A0A1V4WCN9-F1
#
_cell.length_a   1.000
_cell.length_b   1.000
_cell.length_c   1.000
_cell.angle_alpha   90.00
_cell.angle_beta   90.00
_cell.angle_gamma   90.00
#
_symmetry.space_group_name_H-M   'P 1'
#
loop_
_entity.id
_entity.type
_entity.pdbx_description
1 polymer ?
#
loop_
_entity_poly.entity_id
_entity_poly.type
_entity_poly.pdbx_seq_one_letter_code
_entity_poly.pdbx_strand_id
1 'polypeptide(L)'
;MTGKLGIWIGIVSSIVTIGLTIYNAVLNTRIQETDSKLRAMETEIKMKAQELEERKERTARYEFVNKLLPDILKNDKTQVVLTTNLISLALTEEEARKLFDGFQLSQDKNIQEVGKIGSENLDKQRQRLRSASSHEAAAFEALIAGDYQKALSEFEAAESVYPTFHQAYEISRLLRQNLNTMGESKNKKDVLKKIIAQYSYGAPSQYLQKLDELSK
;
A
#
# COMPACT_ATOMS: atom_id res chain seq x y z
N MET A 1 -32.06 61.26 41.17
CA MET A 1 -32.86 60.47 40.20
C MET A 1 -31.99 59.65 39.22
N THR A 2 -30.74 59.32 39.56
CA THR A 2 -29.77 58.70 38.64
C THR A 2 -29.62 57.18 38.79
N GLY A 3 -30.02 56.59 39.92
CA GLY A 3 -29.86 55.14 40.18
C GLY A 3 -30.82 54.21 39.41
N LYS A 4 -32.04 54.66 39.09
CA LYS A 4 -33.05 53.81 38.41
C LYS A 4 -32.80 53.65 36.90
N LEU A 5 -32.18 54.65 36.25
CA LEU A 5 -31.84 54.63 34.83
C LEU A 5 -30.66 53.68 34.53
N GLY A 6 -29.65 53.64 35.39
CA GLY A 6 -28.52 52.72 35.24
C GLY A 6 -28.92 51.24 35.33
N ILE A 7 -29.87 50.92 36.21
CA ILE A 7 -30.40 49.55 36.37
C ILE A 7 -31.17 49.10 35.14
N TRP A 8 -32.00 49.98 34.55
CA TRP A 8 -32.74 49.68 33.32
C TRP A 8 -31.84 49.46 32.11
N ILE A 9 -30.77 50.26 31.98
CA ILE A 9 -29.78 50.09 30.91
C ILE A 9 -29.04 48.75 31.05
N GLY A 10 -28.70 48.35 32.28
CA GLY A 10 -28.07 47.05 32.55
C GLY A 10 -28.97 45.83 32.26
N ILE A 11 -30.29 45.95 32.52
CA ILE A 11 -31.26 44.89 32.20
C ILE A 11 -31.42 44.76 30.68
N VAL A 12 -31.56 45.89 29.97
CA VAL A 12 -31.72 45.88 28.50
C VAL A 12 -30.47 45.34 27.81
N SER A 13 -29.26 45.72 28.25
CA SER A 13 -28.02 45.22 27.67
C SER A 13 -27.83 43.71 27.90
N SER A 14 -28.24 43.20 29.07
CA SER A 14 -28.22 41.77 29.38
C SER A 14 -29.17 40.98 28.47
N ILE A 15 -30.39 41.47 28.26
CA ILE A 15 -31.38 40.83 27.36
C ILE A 15 -30.86 40.81 25.91
N VAL A 16 -30.27 41.90 25.43
CA VAL A 16 -29.68 41.96 24.09
C VAL A 16 -28.52 40.97 23.94
N THR A 17 -27.66 40.87 24.96
CA THR A 17 -26.54 39.93 24.97
C THR A 17 -27.01 38.48 24.95
N ILE A 18 -28.03 38.14 25.75
CA ILE A 18 -28.63 36.80 25.76
C ILE A 18 -29.25 36.48 24.39
N GLY A 19 -29.99 37.44 23.80
CA GLY A 19 -30.58 37.27 22.47
C GLY A 19 -29.52 37.05 21.38
N LEU A 20 -28.44 37.83 21.38
CA LEU A 20 -27.30 37.64 20.48
C LEU A 20 -26.61 36.29 20.70
N THR A 21 -26.48 35.84 21.94
CA THR A 21 -25.86 34.54 22.28
C THR A 21 -26.70 33.39 21.74
N ILE A 22 -28.02 33.43 21.92
CA ILE A 22 -28.95 32.41 21.39
C ILE A 22 -28.94 32.43 19.87
N TYR A 23 -29.02 33.61 19.24
CA TYR A 23 -28.98 33.74 17.79
C TYR A 23 -27.67 33.20 17.20
N ASN A 24 -26.53 33.54 17.80
CA ASN A 24 -25.22 33.07 17.36
C ASN A 24 -25.07 31.56 17.57
N ALA A 25 -25.60 31.00 18.66
CA ALA A 25 -25.62 29.56 18.88
C ALA A 25 -26.45 28.82 17.81
N VAL A 26 -27.64 29.33 17.47
CA VAL A 26 -28.50 28.75 16.41
C VAL A 26 -27.86 28.89 15.03
N LEU A 27 -27.16 30.00 14.77
CA LEU A 27 -26.45 30.20 13.51
C LEU A 27 -25.27 29.22 13.39
N ASN A 28 -24.48 29.06 14.46
CA ASN A 28 -23.36 28.12 14.49
C ASN A 28 -23.81 26.67 14.29
N THR A 29 -24.92 26.24 14.89
CA THR A 29 -25.42 24.86 14.66
C THR A 29 -25.84 24.65 13.21
N ARG A 30 -26.51 25.62 12.58
CA ARG A 30 -26.86 25.55 11.15
C ARG A 30 -25.63 25.53 10.24
N ILE A 31 -24.61 26.33 10.55
CA ILE A 31 -23.33 26.33 9.82
C ILE A 31 -22.67 24.96 9.97
N GLN A 32 -22.59 24.41 11.18
CA GLN A 32 -21.98 23.12 11.45
C GLN A 32 -22.71 21.95 10.76
N GLU A 33 -24.05 21.98 10.73
CA GLU A 33 -24.85 21.02 9.96
C GLU A 33 -24.62 21.14 8.45
N THR A 34 -24.47 22.35 7.93
CA THR A 34 -24.20 22.58 6.50
C THR A 34 -22.80 22.13 6.13
N ASP A 35 -21.80 22.45 6.96
CA ASP A 35 -20.41 22.04 6.79
C ASP A 35 -20.26 20.52 6.85
N SER A 36 -20.96 19.85 7.77
CA SER A 36 -20.93 18.39 7.85
C SER A 36 -21.56 17.72 6.64
N LYS A 37 -22.67 18.25 6.12
CA LYS A 37 -23.28 17.78 4.86
C LYS A 37 -22.39 18.02 3.66
N LEU A 38 -21.77 19.20 3.56
CA LEU A 38 -20.81 19.53 2.50
C LEU A 38 -19.62 18.57 2.53
N ARG A 39 -19.02 18.34 3.71
CA ARG A 39 -17.93 17.37 3.87
C ARG A 39 -18.36 15.96 3.47
N ALA A 40 -19.56 15.52 3.84
CA ALA A 40 -20.07 14.21 3.47
C ALA A 40 -20.32 14.08 1.96
N MET A 41 -20.81 15.14 1.30
CA MET A 41 -20.98 15.17 -0.15
C MET A 41 -19.63 15.21 -0.87
N GLU A 42 -18.66 15.98 -0.37
CA GLU A 42 -17.30 16.01 -0.91
C GLU A 42 -16.61 14.65 -0.82
N THR A 43 -16.76 13.94 0.30
CA THR A 43 -16.21 12.58 0.43
C THR A 43 -16.92 11.63 -0.52
N GLU A 44 -18.24 11.70 -0.66
CA GLU A 44 -18.98 10.87 -1.62
C GLU A 44 -18.56 11.14 -3.07
N ILE A 45 -18.41 12.41 -3.47
CA ILE A 45 -17.94 12.80 -4.81
C ILE A 45 -16.52 12.27 -5.04
N LYS A 46 -15.62 12.40 -4.06
CA LYS A 46 -14.25 11.86 -4.16
C LYS A 46 -14.24 10.35 -4.33
N MET A 47 -15.05 9.62 -3.56
CA MET A 47 -15.17 8.16 -3.70
C MET A 47 -15.69 7.78 -5.08
N LYS A 48 -16.75 8.43 -5.57
CA LYS A 48 -17.30 8.17 -6.91
C LYS A 48 -16.34 8.52 -8.03
N ALA A 49 -15.58 9.62 -7.88
CA ALA A 49 -14.56 10.01 -8.83
C ALA A 49 -13.44 8.96 -8.89
N GLN A 50 -12.96 8.50 -7.73
CA GLN A 50 -11.98 7.43 -7.63
C GLN A 50 -12.50 6.14 -8.28
N GLU A 51 -13.72 5.71 -7.95
CA GLU A 51 -14.32 4.52 -8.54
C GLU A 51 -14.44 4.63 -10.08
N LEU A 52 -14.78 5.82 -10.59
CA LEU A 52 -14.84 6.08 -12.02
C LEU A 52 -13.47 5.97 -12.69
N GLU A 53 -12.42 6.50 -12.04
CA GLU A 53 -11.04 6.36 -12.52
C GLU A 53 -10.60 4.90 -12.53
N GLU A 54 -10.84 4.15 -11.46
CA GLU A 54 -10.55 2.71 -11.37
C GLU A 54 -11.28 1.91 -12.47
N ARG A 55 -12.54 2.23 -12.74
CA ARG A 55 -13.33 1.61 -13.82
C ARG A 55 -12.76 1.95 -15.21
N LYS A 56 -12.36 3.20 -15.45
CA LYS A 56 -11.72 3.63 -16.70
C LYS A 56 -10.40 2.90 -16.91
N GLU A 57 -9.56 2.84 -15.89
CA GLU A 57 -8.28 2.14 -15.93
C GLU A 57 -8.47 0.66 -16.23
N ARG A 58 -9.41 -0.01 -15.54
CA ARG A 58 -9.74 -1.42 -15.82
C ARG A 58 -10.19 -1.64 -17.27
N THR A 59 -11.01 -0.73 -17.80
CA THR A 59 -11.48 -0.83 -19.19
C THR A 59 -10.32 -0.68 -20.17
N ALA A 60 -9.44 0.29 -19.94
CA ALA A 60 -8.24 0.49 -20.76
C ALA A 60 -7.30 -0.73 -20.72
N ARG A 61 -7.12 -1.36 -19.55
CA ARG A 61 -6.35 -2.60 -19.39
C ARG A 61 -6.92 -3.75 -20.24
N TYR A 62 -8.23 -3.96 -20.19
CA TYR A 62 -8.88 -5.00 -21.00
C TYR A 62 -8.83 -4.70 -22.50
N GLU A 63 -8.99 -3.44 -22.89
CA GLU A 63 -8.84 -3.04 -24.30
C GLU A 63 -7.42 -3.30 -24.80
N PHE A 64 -6.42 -3.00 -23.97
CA PHE A 64 -5.02 -3.30 -24.26
C PHE A 64 -4.78 -4.81 -24.42
N VAL A 65 -5.26 -5.64 -23.49
CA VAL A 65 -5.15 -7.11 -23.59
C VAL A 65 -5.84 -7.63 -24.85
N ASN A 66 -7.03 -7.11 -25.19
CA ASN A 66 -7.74 -7.49 -26.41
C ASN A 66 -6.93 -7.19 -27.68
N LYS A 67 -6.20 -6.07 -27.72
CA LYS A 67 -5.28 -5.73 -28.82
C LYS A 67 -4.09 -6.69 -28.93
N LEU A 68 -3.69 -7.32 -27.83
CA LEU A 68 -2.60 -8.28 -27.78
C LEU A 68 -3.01 -9.70 -28.21
N LEU A 69 -4.29 -10.07 -28.10
CA LEU A 69 -4.78 -11.42 -28.44
C LEU A 69 -4.38 -11.91 -29.85
N PRO A 70 -4.41 -11.10 -30.91
CA PRO A 70 -4.01 -11.56 -32.24
C PRO A 70 -2.53 -11.99 -32.31
N ASP A 71 -1.65 -11.39 -31.51
CA ASP A 71 -0.22 -11.71 -31.48
C ASP A 71 0.08 -13.04 -30.78
N ILE A 72 -0.84 -13.49 -29.93
CA ILE A 72 -0.79 -14.78 -29.23
C ILE A 72 -1.10 -15.94 -30.17
N LEU A 73 -1.90 -15.68 -31.22
CA LEU A 73 -2.28 -16.67 -32.23
C LEU A 73 -1.22 -16.84 -33.33
N LYS A 74 -0.13 -16.06 -33.28
CA LYS A 74 0.99 -16.17 -34.23
C LYS A 74 1.88 -17.35 -33.84
N ASN A 75 2.53 -17.95 -34.84
CA ASN A 75 3.36 -19.14 -34.67
C ASN A 75 4.77 -18.84 -34.10
N ASP A 76 5.03 -17.62 -33.63
CA ASP A 76 6.32 -17.21 -33.05
C ASP A 76 6.31 -17.35 -31.52
N LYS A 77 7.06 -18.33 -31.02
CA LYS A 77 7.19 -18.61 -29.58
C LYS A 77 7.71 -17.41 -28.78
N THR A 78 8.61 -16.61 -29.34
CA THR A 78 9.20 -15.46 -28.64
C THR A 78 8.15 -14.37 -28.45
N GLN A 79 7.40 -14.08 -29.51
CA GLN A 79 6.29 -13.13 -29.47
C GLN A 79 5.21 -13.59 -28.50
N VAL A 80 4.86 -14.89 -28.52
CA VAL A 80 3.89 -15.47 -27.59
C VAL A 80 4.32 -15.29 -26.13
N VAL A 81 5.58 -15.59 -25.78
CA VAL A 81 6.08 -15.42 -24.41
C VAL A 81 6.07 -13.95 -23.98
N LEU A 82 6.51 -13.04 -24.85
CA LEU A 82 6.49 -11.60 -24.58
C LEU A 82 5.06 -11.11 -24.33
N THR A 83 4.14 -11.43 -25.23
CA THR A 83 2.74 -11.02 -25.14
C THR A 83 2.07 -11.60 -23.90
N THR A 84 2.37 -12.85 -23.56
CA THR A 84 1.88 -13.49 -22.32
C THR A 84 2.35 -12.72 -21.08
N ASN A 85 3.63 -12.33 -21.03
CA ASN A 85 4.15 -11.54 -19.91
C ASN A 85 3.56 -10.14 -19.84
N LEU A 86 3.31 -9.48 -20.98
CA LEU A 86 2.63 -8.19 -21.03
C LEU A 86 1.20 -8.27 -20.52
N ILE A 87 0.49 -9.36 -20.82
CA ILE A 87 -0.85 -9.63 -20.29
C ILE A 87 -0.81 -9.82 -18.77
N SER A 88 0.13 -10.61 -18.27
CA SER A 88 0.33 -10.80 -16.82
C SER A 88 0.68 -9.49 -16.10
N LEU A 89 1.35 -8.55 -16.76
CA LEU A 89 1.69 -7.24 -16.20
C LEU A 89 0.51 -6.27 -16.24
N ALA A 90 -0.29 -6.33 -17.30
CA ALA A 90 -1.45 -5.45 -17.47
C ALA A 90 -2.62 -5.84 -16.56
N LEU A 91 -2.79 -7.12 -16.25
CA LEU A 91 -3.89 -7.63 -15.44
C LEU A 91 -3.51 -7.78 -13.96
N THR A 92 -4.50 -7.84 -13.08
CA THR A 92 -4.27 -8.35 -11.71
C THR A 92 -3.93 -9.84 -11.75
N GLU A 93 -3.27 -10.35 -10.71
CA GLU A 93 -2.91 -11.77 -10.61
C GLU A 93 -4.15 -12.70 -10.75
N GLU A 94 -5.29 -12.30 -10.19
CA GLU A 94 -6.53 -13.06 -10.29
C GLU A 94 -7.13 -13.05 -11.70
N GLU A 95 -7.13 -11.88 -12.36
CA GLU A 95 -7.64 -11.73 -13.73
C GLU A 95 -6.76 -12.50 -14.72
N ALA A 96 -5.43 -12.38 -14.60
CA ALA A 96 -4.47 -13.10 -15.43
C ALA A 96 -4.63 -14.61 -15.27
N ARG A 97 -4.78 -15.10 -14.03
CA ARG A 97 -5.02 -16.52 -13.75
C ARG A 97 -6.31 -17.02 -14.39
N LYS A 98 -7.43 -16.31 -14.18
CA LYS A 98 -8.72 -16.68 -14.81
C LYS A 98 -8.61 -16.73 -16.34
N LEU A 99 -7.89 -15.78 -16.93
CA LEU A 99 -7.67 -15.75 -18.38
C LEU A 99 -6.85 -16.96 -18.85
N PHE A 100 -5.70 -17.23 -18.24
CA PHE A 100 -4.83 -18.33 -18.66
C PHE A 100 -5.43 -19.71 -18.37
N ASP A 101 -6.13 -19.87 -17.25
CA ASP A 101 -6.87 -21.10 -16.95
C ASP A 101 -7.98 -21.32 -18.00
N GLY A 102 -8.67 -20.25 -18.43
CA GLY A 102 -9.62 -20.30 -19.53
C GLY A 102 -8.98 -20.68 -20.87
N PHE A 103 -7.77 -20.18 -21.15
CA PHE A 103 -7.03 -20.54 -22.36
C PHE A 103 -6.60 -22.02 -22.38
N GLN A 104 -6.26 -22.61 -21.23
CA GLN A 104 -5.93 -24.04 -21.14
C GLN A 104 -7.10 -24.96 -21.52
N LEU A 105 -8.33 -24.49 -21.31
CA LEU A 105 -9.56 -25.21 -21.68
C LEU A 105 -9.94 -25.06 -23.16
N SER A 106 -9.22 -24.24 -23.92
CA SER A 106 -9.46 -24.06 -25.35
C SER A 106 -9.17 -25.33 -26.15
N GLN A 107 -9.94 -25.56 -27.21
CA GLN A 107 -9.68 -26.63 -28.18
C GLN A 107 -8.55 -26.28 -29.17
N ASP A 108 -8.19 -25.00 -29.26
CA ASP A 108 -7.07 -24.54 -30.08
C ASP A 108 -5.76 -24.78 -29.33
N LYS A 109 -4.86 -25.57 -29.95
CA LYS A 109 -3.55 -25.90 -29.39
C LYS A 109 -2.68 -24.69 -29.11
N ASN A 110 -2.74 -23.64 -29.94
CA ASN A 110 -1.94 -22.43 -29.77
C ASN A 110 -2.42 -21.66 -28.54
N ILE A 111 -3.73 -21.53 -28.36
CA ILE A 111 -4.33 -20.88 -27.19
C ILE A 111 -4.05 -21.69 -25.92
N GLN A 112 -4.15 -23.02 -26.00
CA GLN A 112 -3.84 -23.90 -24.87
C GLN A 112 -2.37 -23.79 -24.42
N GLU A 113 -1.42 -23.74 -25.36
CA GLU A 113 0.01 -23.54 -25.07
C GLU A 113 0.22 -22.22 -24.32
N VAL A 114 -0.45 -21.15 -24.75
CA VAL A 114 -0.37 -19.83 -24.11
C VAL A 114 -0.92 -19.87 -22.69
N GLY A 115 -2.07 -20.52 -22.50
CA GLY A 115 -2.63 -20.73 -21.16
C GLY A 115 -1.64 -21.45 -20.24
N LYS A 116 -0.91 -22.44 -20.77
CA LYS A 116 0.11 -23.16 -20.00
C LYS A 116 1.31 -22.28 -19.67
N ILE A 117 1.87 -21.57 -20.65
CA ILE A 117 3.01 -20.65 -20.45
C ILE A 117 2.65 -19.56 -19.44
N GLY A 118 1.46 -18.96 -19.57
CA GLY A 118 0.97 -17.91 -18.69
C GLY A 118 0.83 -18.39 -17.24
N SER A 119 0.15 -19.52 -17.03
CA SER A 119 -0.02 -20.07 -15.69
C SER A 119 1.30 -20.51 -15.06
N GLU A 120 2.21 -21.14 -15.81
CA GLU A 120 3.54 -21.50 -15.32
C GLU A 120 4.37 -20.27 -14.91
N ASN A 121 4.29 -19.18 -15.68
CA ASN A 121 5.00 -17.93 -15.35
C ASN A 121 4.41 -17.28 -14.10
N LEU A 122 3.09 -17.25 -13.95
CA LEU A 122 2.44 -16.74 -12.73
C LEU A 122 2.83 -17.57 -11.50
N ASP A 123 2.84 -18.90 -11.60
CA ASP A 123 3.22 -19.77 -10.49
C ASP A 123 4.69 -19.58 -10.11
N LYS A 124 5.60 -19.45 -11.08
CA LYS A 124 7.02 -19.13 -10.83
C LYS A 124 7.19 -17.79 -10.12
N GLN A 125 6.47 -16.75 -10.56
CA GLN A 125 6.53 -15.44 -9.91
C GLN A 125 6.02 -15.50 -8.48
N ARG A 126 4.88 -16.15 -8.26
CA ARG A 126 4.31 -16.36 -6.92
C ARG A 126 5.27 -17.15 -6.01
N GLN A 127 5.92 -18.19 -6.55
CA GLN A 127 6.89 -18.98 -5.79
C GLN A 127 8.09 -18.14 -5.38
N ARG A 128 8.65 -17.33 -6.29
CA ARG A 128 9.75 -16.40 -5.97
C ARG A 128 9.33 -15.40 -4.90
N LEU A 129 8.15 -14.80 -5.04
CA LEU A 129 7.61 -13.88 -4.05
C LEU A 129 7.48 -14.54 -2.67
N ARG A 130 6.87 -15.73 -2.59
CA ARG A 130 6.73 -16.49 -1.33
C ARG A 130 8.09 -16.82 -0.70
N SER A 131 9.04 -17.25 -1.51
CA SER A 131 10.39 -17.56 -1.05
C SER A 131 11.08 -16.31 -0.51
N ALA A 132 11.00 -15.17 -1.21
CA ALA A 132 11.55 -13.90 -0.76
C ALA A 132 10.88 -13.40 0.54
N SER A 133 9.55 -13.48 0.65
CA SER A 133 8.84 -13.17 1.89
C SER A 133 9.24 -14.07 3.06
N SER A 134 9.53 -15.35 2.80
CA SER A 134 10.03 -16.27 3.83
C SER A 134 11.43 -15.87 4.31
N HIS A 135 12.32 -15.51 3.39
CA HIS A 135 13.66 -15.01 3.75
C HIS A 135 13.58 -13.68 4.50
N GLU A 136 12.72 -12.76 4.06
CA GLU A 136 12.48 -11.49 4.76
C GLU A 136 11.99 -11.71 6.20
N ALA A 137 11.03 -12.60 6.40
CA ALA A 137 10.55 -12.97 7.72
C ALA A 137 11.67 -13.55 8.60
N ALA A 138 12.45 -14.50 8.07
CA ALA A 138 13.60 -15.08 8.77
C ALA A 138 14.67 -14.03 9.11
N ALA A 139 14.89 -13.04 8.24
CA ALA A 139 15.82 -11.95 8.45
C ALA A 139 15.38 -11.05 9.61
N PHE A 140 14.09 -10.69 9.67
CA PHE A 140 13.54 -9.92 10.78
C PHE A 140 13.57 -10.70 12.10
N GLU A 141 13.29 -12.01 12.08
CA GLU A 141 13.41 -12.86 13.26
C GLU A 141 14.84 -12.94 13.78
N ALA A 142 15.82 -13.10 12.90
CA ALA A 142 17.23 -13.08 13.26
C ALA A 142 17.65 -11.71 13.84
N LEU A 143 17.13 -10.61 13.28
CA LEU A 143 17.40 -9.26 13.75
C LEU A 143 16.82 -8.99 15.15
N ILE A 144 15.63 -9.53 15.44
CA ILE A 144 15.02 -9.54 16.79
C ILE A 144 15.84 -10.39 17.77
N ALA A 145 16.30 -11.56 17.33
CA ALA A 145 17.14 -12.46 18.13
C ALA A 145 18.55 -11.92 18.38
N GLY A 146 18.97 -10.86 17.67
CA GLY A 146 20.30 -10.27 17.76
C GLY A 146 21.36 -11.00 16.92
N ASP A 147 20.96 -11.93 16.05
CA ASP A 147 21.84 -12.60 15.10
C ASP A 147 21.93 -11.79 13.80
N TYR A 148 22.77 -10.76 13.82
CA TYR A 148 22.88 -9.81 12.69
C TYR A 148 23.59 -10.39 11.46
N GLN A 149 24.42 -11.42 11.62
CA GLN A 149 25.04 -12.11 10.48
C GLN A 149 23.99 -12.93 9.73
N LYS A 150 23.16 -13.68 10.46
CA LYS A 150 22.05 -14.39 9.86
C LYS A 150 21.04 -13.42 9.24
N ALA A 151 20.69 -12.34 9.93
CA ALA A 151 19.80 -11.32 9.39
C ALA A 151 20.31 -10.74 8.06
N LEU A 152 21.60 -10.40 7.98
CA LEU A 152 22.21 -9.92 6.74
C LEU A 152 22.09 -10.95 5.60
N SER A 153 22.47 -12.21 5.86
CA SER A 153 22.41 -13.28 4.86
C SER A 153 20.99 -13.52 4.34
N GLU A 154 19.99 -13.48 5.22
CA GLU A 154 18.59 -13.71 4.84
C GLU A 154 18.01 -12.52 4.06
N PHE A 155 18.38 -11.27 4.38
CA PHE A 155 17.99 -10.12 3.56
C PHE A 155 18.63 -10.14 2.16
N GLU A 156 19.90 -10.58 2.05
CA GLU A 156 20.56 -10.77 0.76
C GLU A 156 19.89 -11.89 -0.07
N ALA A 157 19.48 -12.98 0.58
CA ALA A 157 18.74 -14.06 -0.07
C ALA A 157 17.36 -13.59 -0.57
N ALA A 158 16.64 -12.79 0.22
CA ALA A 158 15.35 -12.23 -0.17
C ALA A 158 15.47 -11.35 -1.43
N GLU A 159 16.47 -10.46 -1.47
CA GLU A 159 16.75 -9.59 -2.62
C GLU A 159 17.15 -10.38 -3.87
N SER A 160 18.02 -11.39 -3.72
CA SER A 160 18.47 -12.22 -4.84
C SER A 160 17.32 -12.99 -5.50
N VAL A 161 16.38 -13.49 -4.70
CA VAL A 161 15.23 -14.26 -5.20
C VAL A 161 14.16 -13.35 -5.82
N TYR A 162 13.98 -12.15 -5.27
CA TYR A 162 12.98 -11.20 -5.74
C TYR A 162 13.48 -9.74 -5.66
N PRO A 163 14.17 -9.25 -6.71
CA PRO A 163 14.90 -7.97 -6.69
C PRO A 163 14.06 -6.71 -6.44
N THR A 164 12.73 -6.81 -6.47
CA THR A 164 11.85 -5.67 -6.15
C THR A 164 11.70 -5.44 -4.65
N PHE A 165 12.26 -6.30 -3.79
CA PHE A 165 12.32 -6.11 -2.33
C PHE A 165 13.39 -5.07 -1.97
N HIS A 166 13.16 -3.82 -2.37
CA HIS A 166 14.09 -2.72 -2.13
C HIS A 166 14.40 -2.50 -0.64
N GLN A 167 13.44 -2.82 0.24
CA GLN A 167 13.62 -2.81 1.69
C GLN A 167 14.76 -3.74 2.13
N ALA A 168 14.75 -4.98 1.63
CA ALA A 168 15.75 -5.99 1.98
C ALA A 168 17.15 -5.57 1.53
N TYR A 169 17.27 -4.95 0.34
CA TYR A 169 18.52 -4.36 -0.13
C TYR A 169 19.04 -3.24 0.78
N GLU A 170 18.20 -2.28 1.14
CA GLU A 170 18.64 -1.15 1.96
C GLU A 170 18.98 -1.59 3.39
N ILE A 171 18.22 -2.52 3.97
CA ILE A 171 18.48 -3.07 5.30
C ILE A 171 19.77 -3.89 5.30
N SER A 172 19.98 -4.79 4.32
CA SER A 172 21.24 -5.55 4.20
C SER A 172 22.44 -4.62 4.04
N ARG A 173 22.33 -3.57 3.22
CA ARG A 173 23.37 -2.54 3.08
C ARG A 173 23.67 -1.85 4.41
N LEU A 174 22.65 -1.44 5.16
CA LEU A 174 22.82 -0.80 6.46
C LEU A 174 23.47 -1.74 7.48
N LEU A 175 23.02 -2.99 7.54
CA LEU A 175 23.58 -4.01 8.44
C LEU A 175 25.03 -4.29 8.11
N ARG A 176 25.38 -4.43 6.83
CA ARG A 176 26.78 -4.65 6.39
C ARG A 176 27.70 -3.51 6.82
N GLN A 177 27.23 -2.27 6.78
CA GLN A 177 28.00 -1.10 7.21
C GLN A 177 28.22 -1.04 8.73
N ASN A 178 27.30 -1.59 9.52
CA ASN A 178 27.30 -1.46 10.98
C ASN A 178 27.61 -2.77 11.71
N LEU A 179 27.86 -3.88 10.99
CA LEU A 179 27.92 -5.23 11.56
C LEU A 179 28.93 -5.35 12.72
N ASN A 180 30.06 -4.65 12.63
CA ASN A 180 31.11 -4.64 13.64
C ASN A 180 30.75 -3.81 14.88
N THR A 181 29.81 -2.88 14.78
CA THR A 181 29.36 -1.99 15.86
C THR A 181 28.01 -2.38 16.45
N MET A 182 27.31 -3.38 15.86
CA MET A 182 26.03 -3.90 16.36
C MET A 182 26.11 -4.60 17.72
N GLY A 183 27.32 -4.92 18.21
CA GLY A 183 27.53 -5.39 19.58
C GLY A 183 27.37 -4.30 20.65
N GLU A 184 27.42 -3.03 20.27
CA GLU A 184 27.24 -1.90 21.18
C GLU A 184 25.77 -1.50 21.27
N SER A 185 25.23 -1.45 22.50
CA SER A 185 23.80 -1.19 22.75
C SER A 185 23.29 0.12 22.11
N LYS A 186 24.12 1.17 22.07
CA LYS A 186 23.77 2.46 21.47
C LYS A 186 23.67 2.38 19.94
N ASN A 187 24.69 1.84 19.28
CA ASN A 187 24.72 1.68 17.83
C ASN A 187 23.64 0.71 17.34
N LYS A 188 23.37 -0.36 18.10
CA LYS A 188 22.23 -1.26 17.86
C LYS A 188 20.93 -0.46 17.79
N LYS A 189 20.60 0.31 18.83
CA LYS A 189 19.34 1.07 18.90
C LYS A 189 19.21 2.08 17.76
N ASP A 190 20.30 2.74 17.39
CA ASP A 190 20.30 3.73 16.32
C ASP A 190 20.06 3.08 14.94
N VAL A 191 20.67 1.92 14.68
CA VAL A 191 20.43 1.15 13.45
C VAL A 191 18.99 0.64 13.39
N LEU A 192 18.45 0.09 14.49
CA LEU A 192 17.07 -0.38 14.55
C LEU A 192 16.06 0.75 14.31
N LYS A 193 16.28 1.94 14.91
CA LYS A 193 15.44 3.11 14.67
C LYS A 193 15.49 3.55 13.21
N LYS A 194 16.66 3.49 12.57
CA LYS A 194 16.82 3.84 11.16
C LYS A 194 16.07 2.88 10.26
N ILE A 195 16.09 1.57 10.56
CA ILE A 195 15.29 0.57 9.84
C ILE A 195 13.80 0.91 9.93
N ILE A 196 13.28 1.17 11.13
CA ILE A 196 11.85 1.47 11.32
C ILE A 196 11.45 2.78 10.62
N ALA A 197 12.29 3.82 10.71
CA ALA A 197 11.96 5.15 10.20
C ALA A 197 12.10 5.27 8.67
N GLN A 198 13.06 4.57 8.05
CA GLN A 198 13.43 4.78 6.64
C GLN A 198 13.19 3.55 5.75
N TYR A 199 13.17 2.35 6.34
CA TYR A 199 13.16 1.08 5.62
C TYR A 199 12.05 0.16 6.14
N SER A 200 10.87 0.72 6.38
CA SER A 200 9.66 0.01 6.84
C SER A 200 8.54 -0.10 5.80
N TYR A 201 8.68 0.58 4.65
CA TYR A 201 7.69 0.57 3.58
C TYR A 201 7.51 -0.82 2.94
N GLY A 202 6.45 -1.53 3.34
CA GLY A 202 6.15 -2.89 2.85
C GLY A 202 6.67 -3.99 3.78
N ALA A 203 7.42 -3.66 4.84
CA ALA A 203 7.83 -4.62 5.84
C ALA A 203 6.64 -5.09 6.72
N PRO A 204 6.60 -6.34 7.18
CA PRO A 204 5.48 -6.83 7.97
C PRO A 204 5.38 -6.11 9.33
N SER A 205 4.21 -5.54 9.63
CA SER A 205 3.97 -4.71 10.82
C SER A 205 4.27 -5.41 12.15
N GLN A 206 4.05 -6.73 12.21
CA GLN A 206 4.36 -7.56 13.37
C GLN A 206 5.84 -7.53 13.77
N TYR A 207 6.75 -7.41 12.79
CA TYR A 207 8.18 -7.33 13.05
C TYR A 207 8.58 -5.91 13.42
N LEU A 208 8.01 -4.90 12.76
CA LEU A 208 8.27 -3.50 13.07
C LEU A 208 7.89 -3.13 14.52
N GLN A 209 6.77 -3.65 15.03
CA GLN A 209 6.35 -3.43 16.41
C GLN A 209 7.37 -3.99 17.42
N LYS A 210 7.83 -5.23 17.19
CA LYS A 210 8.85 -5.87 18.05
C LYS A 210 10.20 -5.15 17.98
N LEU A 211 10.56 -4.63 16.81
CA LEU A 211 11.77 -3.83 16.65
C LEU A 211 11.67 -2.48 17.34
N ASP A 212 10.51 -1.83 17.32
CA ASP A 212 10.27 -0.59 18.06
C ASP A 212 10.48 -0.79 19.56
N GLU A 213 9.93 -1.89 20.11
CA GLU A 213 10.15 -2.28 21.51
C GLU A 213 11.63 -2.49 21.85
N LEU A 214 12.38 -3.16 20.97
CA LEU A 214 13.83 -3.39 21.15
C LEU A 214 14.69 -2.13 20.95
N SER A 215 14.16 -1.11 20.28
CA SER A 215 14.87 0.14 19.98
C SER A 215 14.72 1.21 21.06
N LYS A 216 13.81 1.01 22.03
CA LYS A 216 13.61 1.84 23.22
C LYS A 216 14.72 1.61 24.23
#